data_AF-A0A941W3T1-F1
#
_entry.id   AF-A0A941W3T1-F1
#
_cell.length_a   1.000
_cell.length_b   1.000
_cell.length_c   1.000
_cell.angle_alpha   90.00
_cell.angle_beta   90.00
_cell.angle_gamma   90.00
#
_symmetry.space_group_name_H-M   'P 1'
#
loop_
_entity.id
_entity.type
_entity.pdbx_description
1 polymer ?
#
loop_
_entity_poly.entity_id
_entity_poly.type
_entity_poly.pdbx_seq_one_letter_code
_entity_poly.pdbx_strand_id
1 'polypeptide(L)'
;MEKDEFIKQLENDIKSPEFGSKPNDHLMWYNKEGDCIHFKTMDVDIIGKRIDEFLTLYISIEEQKPIGFQLKDIHALTRLLDADIMVETDVTTSDKRLVSINMLILKAFAKRPPNINRVSGYTDAVGVITKDEYNSVEIPVS
;
A
#
# COMPACT_ATOMS: atom_id res chain seq x y z
N MET A 1 -20.60 14.34 -30.83
CA MET A 1 -19.76 15.23 -30.01
C MET A 1 -18.82 15.93 -30.96
N GLU A 2 -18.98 17.22 -31.16
CA GLU A 2 -18.14 17.99 -32.07
C GLU A 2 -16.74 18.14 -31.48
N LYS A 3 -15.70 18.10 -32.33
CA LYS A 3 -14.29 18.10 -31.92
C LYS A 3 -13.94 19.29 -31.01
N ASP A 4 -14.65 20.41 -31.18
CA ASP A 4 -14.43 21.63 -30.41
C ASP A 4 -15.04 21.57 -29.00
N GLU A 5 -16.11 20.80 -28.80
CA GLU A 5 -16.64 20.52 -27.45
C GLU A 5 -15.68 19.64 -26.65
N PHE A 6 -15.08 18.64 -27.31
CA PHE A 6 -14.11 17.75 -26.68
C PHE A 6 -12.83 18.49 -26.24
N ILE A 7 -12.30 19.38 -27.09
CA ILE A 7 -11.12 20.19 -26.77
C ILE A 7 -11.43 21.13 -25.59
N LYS A 8 -12.60 21.77 -25.59
CA LYS A 8 -13.01 22.65 -24.48
C LYS A 8 -13.20 21.90 -23.17
N GLN A 9 -13.76 20.68 -23.23
CA GLN A 9 -13.91 19.82 -22.07
C GLN A 9 -12.54 19.45 -21.49
N LEU A 10 -11.60 19.02 -22.34
CA LEU A 10 -10.22 18.71 -21.95
C LEU A 10 -9.49 19.89 -21.32
N GLU A 11 -9.63 21.09 -21.89
CA GLU A 11 -9.00 22.29 -21.33
C GLU A 11 -9.59 22.69 -19.97
N ASN A 12 -10.89 22.46 -19.76
CA ASN A 12 -11.56 22.70 -18.48
C ASN A 12 -11.14 21.66 -17.44
N ASP A 13 -11.03 20.40 -17.85
CA ASP A 13 -10.55 19.33 -17.00
C ASP A 13 -9.11 19.63 -16.58
N ILE A 14 -8.20 19.96 -17.51
CA ILE A 14 -6.78 20.30 -17.21
C ILE A 14 -6.62 21.47 -16.24
N LYS A 15 -7.51 22.47 -16.32
CA LYS A 15 -7.48 23.66 -15.46
C LYS A 15 -8.24 23.46 -14.15
N SER A 16 -8.89 22.31 -13.95
CA SER A 16 -9.58 22.00 -12.71
C SER A 16 -8.55 21.85 -11.57
N PRO A 17 -8.83 22.39 -10.37
CA PRO A 17 -7.99 22.16 -9.19
C PRO A 17 -7.93 20.68 -8.76
N GLU A 18 -8.72 19.82 -9.40
CA GLU A 18 -8.72 18.37 -9.22
C GLU A 18 -7.90 17.61 -10.27
N PHE A 19 -7.29 18.31 -11.22
CA PHE A 19 -6.55 17.70 -12.32
C PHE A 19 -5.06 17.67 -12.01
N GLY A 20 -4.54 16.45 -11.91
CA GLY A 20 -3.25 16.16 -11.31
C GLY A 20 -3.38 15.81 -9.82
N SER A 21 -2.40 15.05 -9.33
CA SER A 21 -2.40 14.40 -8.02
C SER A 21 -2.78 15.32 -6.85
N LYS A 22 -3.74 14.89 -6.02
CA LYS A 22 -4.19 15.65 -4.84
C LYS A 22 -3.27 15.41 -3.64
N PRO A 23 -3.21 16.34 -2.66
CA PRO A 23 -2.43 16.17 -1.42
C PRO A 23 -2.79 14.93 -0.56
N ASN A 24 -3.88 14.23 -0.91
CA ASN A 24 -4.38 13.00 -0.29
C ASN A 24 -4.22 11.75 -1.19
N ASP A 25 -3.36 11.79 -2.21
CA ASP A 25 -3.11 10.65 -3.10
C ASP A 25 -2.33 9.48 -2.43
N HIS A 26 -2.07 9.59 -1.13
CA HIS A 26 -1.61 8.50 -0.30
C HIS A 26 -2.75 7.50 -0.04
N LEU A 27 -2.96 6.57 -0.98
CA LEU A 27 -4.00 5.55 -0.84
C LEU A 27 -3.40 4.29 -0.21
N MET A 28 -3.80 3.99 1.03
CA MET A 28 -3.63 2.67 1.63
C MET A 28 -4.97 1.96 1.69
N TRP A 29 -5.06 0.75 1.14
CA TRP A 29 -6.29 -0.01 1.19
C TRP A 29 -6.05 -1.52 1.14
N TYR A 30 -6.96 -2.27 1.77
CA TYR A 30 -7.02 -3.71 1.66
C TYR A 30 -7.87 -4.12 0.45
N ASN A 31 -7.29 -4.93 -0.44
CA ASN A 31 -7.96 -5.59 -1.55
C ASN A 31 -8.36 -7.01 -1.12
N LYS A 32 -9.66 -7.22 -0.92
CA LYS A 32 -10.22 -8.49 -0.47
C LYS A 32 -10.09 -9.61 -1.51
N GLU A 33 -10.19 -9.30 -2.80
CA GLU A 33 -10.12 -10.31 -3.87
C GLU A 33 -8.71 -10.90 -4.00
N GLY A 34 -7.69 -10.08 -3.77
CA GLY A 34 -6.29 -10.48 -3.85
C GLY A 34 -5.61 -10.81 -2.52
N ASP A 35 -6.34 -10.75 -1.39
CA ASP A 35 -5.79 -10.83 -0.02
C ASP A 35 -4.51 -10.01 0.15
N CYS A 36 -4.57 -8.73 -0.19
CA CYS A 36 -3.40 -7.87 -0.20
C CYS A 36 -3.68 -6.43 0.23
N ILE A 37 -2.67 -5.77 0.80
CA ILE A 37 -2.68 -4.33 1.05
C ILE A 37 -1.92 -3.66 -0.09
N HIS A 38 -2.50 -2.61 -0.62
CA HIS A 38 -1.85 -1.68 -1.53
C HIS A 38 -1.57 -0.38 -0.80
N PHE A 39 -0.39 0.17 -1.01
CA PHE A 39 -0.01 1.49 -0.57
C PHE A 39 0.73 2.21 -1.68
N LYS A 40 0.33 3.45 -1.99
CA LYS A 40 1.03 4.35 -2.91
C LYS A 40 1.03 5.75 -2.32
N THR A 41 2.07 6.52 -2.58
CA THR A 41 2.18 7.91 -2.15
C THR A 41 1.80 8.93 -3.22
N MET A 42 1.62 8.48 -4.47
CA MET A 42 1.35 9.32 -5.64
C MET A 42 0.76 8.45 -6.75
N ASP A 43 -0.06 9.07 -7.60
CA ASP A 43 -0.65 8.45 -8.79
C ASP A 43 0.20 8.78 -10.03
N VAL A 44 1.25 7.98 -10.23
CA VAL A 44 2.19 8.10 -11.36
C VAL A 44 2.42 6.74 -12.00
N ASP A 45 3.02 6.72 -13.19
CA ASP A 45 3.43 5.47 -13.82
C ASP A 45 4.46 4.72 -12.97
N ILE A 46 4.21 3.42 -12.77
CA ILE A 46 5.00 2.57 -11.88
C ILE A 46 5.56 1.32 -12.55
N ILE A 47 6.69 0.85 -12.04
CA ILE A 47 7.20 -0.50 -12.22
C ILE A 47 7.04 -1.27 -10.90
N GLY A 48 6.42 -2.45 -10.98
CA GLY A 48 6.36 -3.39 -9.86
C GLY A 48 7.67 -4.17 -9.72
N LYS A 49 8.46 -3.89 -8.68
CA LYS A 49 9.66 -4.67 -8.34
C LYS A 49 9.31 -5.72 -7.30
N ARG A 50 9.16 -6.98 -7.74
CA ARG A 50 8.90 -8.10 -6.83
C ARG A 50 10.13 -8.39 -5.95
N ILE A 51 9.96 -8.35 -4.64
CA ILE A 51 11.01 -8.64 -3.67
C ILE A 51 10.99 -10.12 -3.30
N ASP A 52 9.80 -10.64 -2.98
CA ASP A 52 9.54 -12.06 -2.74
C ASP A 52 8.06 -12.42 -3.02
N GLU A 53 7.53 -13.49 -2.43
CA GLU A 53 6.12 -13.85 -2.57
C GLU A 53 5.14 -12.90 -1.86
N PHE A 54 5.58 -12.19 -0.83
CA PHE A 54 4.73 -11.32 -0.03
C PHE A 54 4.81 -9.86 -0.49
N LEU A 55 6.01 -9.38 -0.80
CA LEU A 55 6.26 -7.96 -1.03
C LEU A 55 6.58 -7.66 -2.51
N THR A 56 5.88 -6.66 -3.05
CA THR A 56 6.23 -5.99 -4.31
C THR A 56 6.34 -4.50 -4.05
N LEU A 57 7.47 -3.89 -4.41
CA LEU A 57 7.61 -2.43 -4.34
C LEU A 57 7.04 -1.78 -5.61
N TYR A 58 6.46 -0.60 -5.43
CA TYR A 58 6.08 0.28 -6.52
C TYR A 58 7.16 1.32 -6.71
N ILE A 59 7.83 1.29 -7.86
CA ILE A 59 8.90 2.22 -8.21
C ILE A 59 8.37 3.21 -9.24
N SER A 60 8.51 4.52 -8.98
CA SER A 60 8.20 5.56 -9.97
C SER A 60 9.12 5.42 -11.18
N ILE A 61 8.56 5.43 -12.39
CA ILE A 61 9.37 5.37 -13.63
C ILE A 61 10.21 6.63 -13.79
N GLU A 62 9.64 7.80 -13.47
CA GLU A 62 10.28 9.09 -13.63
C GLU A 62 11.42 9.29 -12.62
N GLU A 63 11.14 9.06 -11.33
CA GLU A 63 12.10 9.33 -10.26
C GLU A 63 13.01 8.12 -9.93
N GLN A 64 12.67 6.93 -10.42
CA GLN A 64 13.34 5.67 -10.10
C GLN A 64 13.43 5.39 -8.58
N LYS A 65 12.43 5.83 -7.81
CA LYS A 65 12.37 5.65 -6.36
C LYS A 65 11.15 4.85 -5.92
N PRO A 66 11.23 4.12 -4.80
CA PRO A 66 10.06 3.53 -4.16
C PRO A 66 9.05 4.59 -3.76
N ILE A 67 7.79 4.40 -4.13
CA ILE A 67 6.66 5.28 -3.80
C ILE A 67 5.49 4.52 -3.18
N GLY A 68 5.72 3.25 -2.80
CA GLY A 68 4.65 2.39 -2.31
C GLY A 68 4.99 0.92 -2.39
N PHE A 69 4.01 0.09 -2.04
CA PHE A 69 4.15 -1.36 -2.09
C PHE A 69 2.79 -2.07 -2.20
N GLN A 70 2.87 -3.34 -2.55
CA GLN A 70 1.85 -4.35 -2.35
C GLN A 70 2.35 -5.39 -1.37
N LEU A 71 1.54 -5.71 -0.36
CA LEU A 71 1.80 -6.78 0.60
C LEU A 71 0.69 -7.83 0.49
N LYS A 72 1.05 -9.09 0.24
CA LYS A 72 0.12 -10.21 0.00
C LYS A 72 -0.01 -11.14 1.20
N ASP A 73 -1.00 -12.03 1.11
CA ASP A 73 -1.32 -13.10 2.06
C ASP A 73 -1.62 -12.55 3.47
N ILE A 74 -2.36 -11.44 3.52
CA ILE A 74 -2.63 -10.71 4.77
C ILE A 74 -3.29 -11.61 5.80
N HIS A 75 -4.26 -12.43 5.40
CA HIS A 75 -4.89 -13.38 6.32
C HIS A 75 -3.91 -14.42 6.88
N ALA A 76 -2.96 -14.89 6.08
CA ALA A 76 -1.93 -15.82 6.56
C ALA A 76 -0.93 -15.13 7.52
N LEU A 77 -0.64 -13.84 7.28
CA LEU A 77 0.20 -13.03 8.15
C LEU A 77 -0.50 -12.67 9.48
N THR A 78 -1.83 -12.50 9.47
CA THR A 78 -2.63 -12.19 10.67
C THR A 78 -3.04 -13.42 11.48
N ARG A 79 -3.23 -14.61 10.88
CA ARG A 79 -3.57 -15.84 11.64
C ARG A 79 -2.53 -16.24 12.71
N LEU A 80 -1.28 -15.84 12.54
CA LEU A 80 -0.22 -16.04 13.54
C LEU A 80 -0.30 -15.07 14.73
N LEU A 81 -1.44 -14.41 14.96
CA LEU A 81 -1.66 -13.43 16.04
C LEU A 81 -2.33 -14.02 17.29
N ASP A 82 -2.66 -15.33 17.30
CA ASP A 82 -3.26 -15.95 18.48
C ASP A 82 -2.26 -16.12 19.66
N ALA A 83 -0.98 -15.80 19.47
CA ALA A 83 -0.01 -15.73 20.55
C ALA A 83 0.97 -14.54 20.36
N ASP A 84 0.99 -13.65 21.34
CA ASP A 84 2.13 -12.82 21.77
C ASP A 84 2.47 -11.47 21.13
N ILE A 85 1.81 -10.96 20.10
CA ILE A 85 2.07 -9.56 19.69
C ILE A 85 0.77 -8.80 19.50
N MET A 86 0.48 -7.97 20.51
CA MET A 86 -0.58 -6.96 20.55
C MET A 86 -0.58 -6.18 19.24
N VAL A 87 -1.43 -6.61 18.32
CA VAL A 87 -2.08 -5.66 17.44
C VAL A 87 -2.94 -4.82 18.38
N GLU A 88 -2.78 -3.50 18.37
CA GLU A 88 -3.83 -2.60 18.87
C GLU A 88 -5.07 -2.86 18.00
N THR A 89 -5.78 -3.94 18.34
CA THR A 89 -7.11 -4.19 17.86
C THR A 89 -7.99 -3.29 18.69
N ASP A 90 -8.06 -2.01 18.33
CA ASP A 90 -9.31 -1.32 18.56
C ASP A 90 -10.33 -2.09 17.71
N VAL A 91 -11.13 -2.91 18.40
CA VAL A 91 -12.25 -3.62 17.81
C VAL A 91 -13.26 -2.54 17.44
N THR A 92 -13.07 -1.93 16.26
CA THR A 92 -13.91 -0.84 15.78
C THR A 92 -15.32 -1.37 15.47
N THR A 93 -15.47 -2.66 15.11
CA THR A 93 -16.72 -3.42 14.99
C THR A 93 -16.45 -4.94 15.08
N SER A 94 -17.48 -5.78 15.32
CA SER A 94 -17.33 -7.24 15.50
C SER A 94 -16.82 -8.01 14.26
N ASP A 95 -16.71 -7.37 13.10
CA ASP A 95 -16.42 -7.95 11.79
C ASP A 95 -15.11 -7.48 11.16
N LYS A 96 -14.38 -6.55 11.80
CA LYS A 96 -13.11 -6.01 11.30
C LYS A 96 -12.07 -5.88 12.41
N ARG A 97 -10.80 -5.91 12.03
CA ARG A 97 -9.65 -5.66 12.91
C ARG A 97 -8.78 -4.58 12.30
N LEU A 98 -8.38 -3.61 13.11
CA LEU A 98 -7.30 -2.69 12.78
C LEU A 98 -5.97 -3.43 12.92
N VAL A 99 -5.10 -3.40 11.91
CA VAL A 99 -3.82 -4.12 11.93
C VAL A 99 -2.68 -3.20 11.55
N SER A 100 -1.59 -3.26 12.34
CA SER A 100 -0.38 -2.50 12.06
C SER A 100 0.33 -2.99 10.79
N ILE A 101 0.62 -2.06 9.88
CA ILE A 101 1.33 -2.30 8.62
C ILE A 101 2.78 -2.68 8.85
N ASN A 102 3.48 -1.94 9.72
CA ASN A 102 4.87 -2.24 10.07
C ASN A 102 4.99 -3.66 10.64
N MET A 103 4.00 -4.08 11.43
CA MET A 103 3.95 -5.44 11.96
C MET A 103 3.75 -6.50 10.87
N LEU A 104 2.87 -6.24 9.89
CA LEU A 104 2.66 -7.14 8.76
C LEU A 104 3.91 -7.25 7.87
N ILE A 105 4.57 -6.11 7.59
CA ILE A 105 5.83 -6.07 6.83
C ILE A 105 6.91 -6.87 7.57
N LEU A 106 7.06 -6.67 8.88
CA LEU A 106 8.02 -7.43 9.70
C LEU A 106 7.72 -8.93 9.69
N LYS A 107 6.45 -9.33 9.81
CA LYS A 107 6.03 -10.73 9.74
C LYS A 107 6.35 -11.35 8.39
N ALA A 108 6.05 -10.65 7.30
CA ALA A 108 6.37 -11.12 5.95
C ALA A 108 7.89 -11.26 5.77
N PHE A 109 8.68 -10.31 6.27
CA PHE A 109 10.14 -10.41 6.26
C PHE A 109 10.63 -11.67 6.99
N ALA A 110 10.05 -11.95 8.17
CA ALA A 110 10.42 -13.10 9.00
C ALA A 110 10.07 -14.48 8.40
N LYS A 111 9.24 -14.56 7.35
CA LYS A 111 8.85 -15.84 6.73
C LYS A 111 9.96 -16.57 6.00
N ARG A 112 11.05 -15.87 5.65
CA ARG A 112 12.17 -16.43 4.90
C ARG A 112 13.50 -15.90 5.45
N PRO A 113 14.62 -16.59 5.19
CA PRO A 113 15.94 -16.09 5.53
C PRO A 113 16.23 -14.72 4.89
N PRO A 114 17.00 -13.86 5.56
CA PRO A 114 17.40 -12.58 5.00
C PRO A 114 18.36 -12.78 3.80
N ASN A 115 18.24 -11.90 2.81
CA ASN A 115 19.24 -11.69 1.78
C ASN A 115 19.27 -10.20 1.43
N ILE A 116 20.29 -9.74 0.70
CA ILE A 116 20.49 -8.31 0.42
C ILE A 116 19.29 -7.65 -0.28
N ASN A 117 18.63 -8.37 -1.19
CA ASN A 117 17.45 -7.86 -1.90
C ASN A 117 16.24 -7.74 -0.97
N ARG A 118 16.05 -8.72 -0.06
CA ARG A 118 14.96 -8.67 0.93
C ARG A 118 15.21 -7.60 1.97
N VAL A 119 16.41 -7.50 2.51
CA VAL A 119 16.75 -6.45 3.49
C VAL A 119 16.49 -5.08 2.87
N SER A 120 17.06 -4.80 1.69
CA SER A 120 16.83 -3.52 1.00
C SER A 120 15.35 -3.30 0.71
N GLY A 121 14.66 -4.28 0.11
CA GLY A 121 13.28 -4.09 -0.32
C GLY A 121 12.28 -3.88 0.82
N TYR A 122 12.47 -4.57 1.94
CA TYR A 122 11.65 -4.38 3.13
C TYR A 122 11.98 -3.07 3.87
N THR A 123 13.25 -2.66 3.91
CA THR A 123 13.64 -1.34 4.42
C THR A 123 13.00 -0.23 3.58
N ASP A 124 13.01 -0.35 2.25
CA ASP A 124 12.36 0.59 1.35
C ASP A 124 10.84 0.65 1.60
N ALA A 125 10.19 -0.50 1.80
CA ALA A 125 8.75 -0.57 2.08
C ALA A 125 8.37 0.12 3.40
N VAL A 126 9.19 0.00 4.45
CA VAL A 126 8.99 0.74 5.70
C VAL A 126 9.28 2.22 5.49
N GLY A 127 10.34 2.55 4.76
CA GLY A 127 10.77 3.93 4.53
C GLY A 127 9.77 4.80 3.76
N VAL A 128 8.91 4.20 2.93
CA VAL A 128 7.84 4.94 2.23
C VAL A 128 6.64 5.27 3.12
N ILE A 129 6.51 4.64 4.29
CA ILE A 129 5.44 4.93 5.26
C ILE A 129 5.88 6.15 6.09
N THR A 130 5.52 7.33 5.61
CA THR A 130 6.07 8.61 6.12
C THR A 130 5.18 9.34 7.14
N LYS A 131 3.96 8.85 7.41
CA LYS A 131 3.03 9.46 8.37
C LYS A 131 2.43 8.43 9.31
N ASP A 132 2.26 8.81 10.57
CA ASP A 132 1.69 7.95 11.61
C ASP A 132 0.25 7.48 11.29
N GLU A 133 -0.49 8.27 10.52
CA GLU A 133 -1.85 7.97 10.06
C GLU A 133 -1.94 6.75 9.13
N TYR A 134 -0.81 6.29 8.57
CA TYR A 134 -0.75 5.14 7.66
C TYR A 134 -0.16 3.89 8.31
N ASN A 135 -0.05 3.87 9.64
CA ASN A 135 0.54 2.74 10.35
C ASN A 135 -0.43 1.56 10.50
N SER A 136 -1.70 1.71 10.15
CA SER A 136 -2.71 0.65 10.29
C SER A 136 -3.76 0.64 9.20
N VAL A 137 -4.34 -0.54 8.94
CA VAL A 137 -5.46 -0.73 8.00
C VAL A 137 -6.52 -1.65 8.59
N GLU A 138 -7.79 -1.39 8.26
CA GLU A 138 -8.90 -2.29 8.60
C GLU A 138 -8.90 -3.52 7.69
N ILE A 139 -8.90 -4.71 8.29
CA ILE A 139 -9.00 -6.00 7.61
C ILE A 139 -10.22 -6.76 8.16
N PRO A 140 -11.08 -7.34 7.31
CA PRO A 140 -12.20 -8.16 7.75
C PRO A 140 -11.74 -9.37 8.59
N VAL A 141 -12.50 -9.72 9.62
CA VAL A 141 -12.34 -11.00 10.34
C VAL A 141 -12.94 -12.09 9.48
N SER A 142 -12.14 -13.09 9.08
CA SER A 142 -12.60 -14.28 8.35
C SER A 142 -12.72 -15.52 9.24
#